data_AF-A0A813GMF7-F1
#
_entry.id   AF-A0A813GMF7-F1
#
_cell.length_a   1.000
_cell.length_b   1.000
_cell.length_c   1.000
_cell.angle_alpha   90.00
_cell.angle_beta   90.00
_cell.angle_gamma   90.00
#
_symmetry.space_group_name_H-M   'P 1'
#
loop_
_entity.id
_entity.type
_entity.pdbx_description
1 polymer ?
#
loop_
_entity_poly.entity_id
_entity_poly.type
_entity_poly.pdbx_seq_one_letter_code
_entity_poly.pdbx_strand_id
1 'polypeptide(L)'
;MTEKERLLSQVLHTVLVATTKDARRAAVLVRGVTDGNGFAAWRRLCREYQPDSAARYTAALCDLLRPPWSPRETAAAWLPHFHQWENQVADYQITLFR
;
A
#
# COMPACT_ATOMS: atom_id res chain seq x y z
N MET A 1 12.90 23.17 12.75
CA MET A 1 13.15 21.88 13.43
C MET A 1 13.89 22.19 14.71
N THR A 2 13.31 21.86 15.86
CA THR A 2 13.92 22.03 17.18
C THR A 2 15.08 21.05 17.37
N GLU A 3 15.96 21.28 18.35
CA GLU A 3 17.08 20.36 18.63
C GLU A 3 16.58 18.97 19.02
N LYS A 4 15.50 18.90 19.80
CA LYS A 4 14.83 17.64 20.14
C LYS A 4 14.35 16.90 18.90
N GLU A 5 13.74 17.59 17.94
CA GLU A 5 13.29 16.99 16.67
C GLU A 5 14.46 16.51 15.82
N ARG A 6 15.59 17.23 15.83
CA ARG A 6 16.81 16.82 15.12
C ARG A 6 17.37 15.51 15.68
N LEU A 7 17.45 15.40 17.01
CA LEU A 7 17.88 14.16 17.68
C LEU A 7 16.94 13.00 17.37
N LEU A 8 15.62 13.21 17.46
CA LEU A 8 14.62 12.19 17.13
C LEU A 8 14.72 11.75 15.66
N SER A 9 14.96 12.68 14.74
CA SER A 9 15.15 12.38 13.32
C SER A 9 16.37 11.47 13.10
N GLN A 10 17.49 11.74 13.77
CA GLN A 10 18.70 10.92 13.67
C GLN A 10 18.51 9.53 14.28
N VAL A 11 17.87 9.45 15.45
CA VAL A 11 17.54 8.15 16.09
C VAL A 11 16.64 7.33 15.17
N LEU A 12 15.58 7.95 14.63
CA LEU A 12 14.67 7.28 13.70
C LEU A 12 15.41 6.78 12.45
N HIS A 13 16.31 7.59 11.88
CA HIS A 13 17.11 7.18 10.74
C HIS A 13 17.97 5.95 11.03
N THR A 14 18.68 5.95 12.18
CA THR A 14 19.50 4.82 12.62
C THR A 14 18.68 3.55 12.79
N VAL A 15 17.49 3.66 13.40
CA VAL A 15 16.56 2.53 13.56
C VAL A 15 16.09 2.01 12.21
N LEU A 16 15.71 2.89 11.28
CA LEU A 16 15.26 2.50 9.95
C LEU A 16 16.37 1.82 9.14
N VAL A 17 17.62 2.29 9.21
CA VAL A 17 18.76 1.64 8.56
C VAL A 17 18.99 0.23 9.12
N ALA A 18 18.95 0.09 10.46
CA ALA A 18 19.19 -1.20 11.12
C ALA A 18 18.08 -2.23 10.83
N THR A 19 16.83 -1.78 10.77
CA THR A 19 15.65 -2.66 10.59
C THR A 19 15.38 -2.99 9.12
N THR A 20 15.74 -2.11 8.18
CA THR A 20 15.53 -2.36 6.74
C THR A 20 16.70 -3.05 6.06
N LYS A 21 17.80 -3.37 6.78
CA LYS A 21 19.05 -3.89 6.22
C LYS A 21 18.89 -5.11 5.30
N ASP A 22 17.97 -6.02 5.64
CA ASP A 22 17.75 -7.28 4.93
C ASP A 22 16.74 -7.11 3.76
N ALA A 23 15.97 -6.02 3.77
CA ALA A 23 15.01 -5.67 2.73
C ALA A 23 15.67 -4.77 1.68
N ARG A 24 16.27 -5.39 0.64
CA ARG A 24 17.13 -4.74 -0.36
C ARG A 24 16.58 -3.41 -0.91
N ARG A 25 15.27 -3.34 -1.21
CA ARG A 25 14.61 -2.14 -1.75
C ARG A 25 14.33 -1.07 -0.69
N ALA A 26 13.85 -1.46 0.49
CA ALA A 26 13.64 -0.55 1.62
C ALA A 26 14.97 0.08 2.09
N ALA A 27 16.03 -0.73 2.14
CA ALA A 27 17.37 -0.29 2.52
C ALA A 27 17.93 0.78 1.56
N VAL A 28 17.66 0.66 0.26
CA VAL A 28 18.04 1.66 -0.75
C VAL A 28 17.25 2.96 -0.54
N LEU A 29 15.94 2.87 -0.27
CA LEU A 29 15.09 4.04 -0.03
C LEU A 29 15.52 4.83 1.21
N VAL A 30 15.89 4.14 2.30
CA VAL A 30 16.36 4.78 3.53
C VAL A 30 17.74 5.41 3.33
N ARG A 31 18.71 4.67 2.78
CA ARG A 31 20.08 5.18 2.54
C ARG A 31 20.14 6.30 1.51
N GLY A 32 19.16 6.40 0.61
CA GLY A 32 19.04 7.47 -0.38
C GLY A 32 18.57 8.81 0.20
N VAL A 33 18.30 8.90 1.50
CA VAL A 33 17.94 10.15 2.19
C VAL A 33 19.20 10.77 2.79
N THR A 34 19.48 12.02 2.42
CA THR A 34 20.64 12.77 2.91
C THR A 34 20.49 13.19 4.38
N ASP A 35 21.61 13.52 5.02
CA ASP A 35 21.67 14.15 6.35
C ASP A 35 21.10 13.33 7.52
N GLY A 36 20.85 12.03 7.31
CA GLY A 36 20.26 11.17 8.34
C GLY A 36 18.85 11.60 8.73
N ASN A 37 18.06 12.12 7.78
CA ASN A 37 16.70 12.57 8.04
C ASN A 37 15.72 11.38 8.15
N GLY A 38 15.53 10.87 9.36
CA GLY A 38 14.65 9.73 9.63
C GLY A 38 13.19 9.98 9.26
N PHE A 39 12.69 11.20 9.41
CA PHE A 39 11.31 11.53 9.05
C PHE A 39 11.08 11.49 7.53
N ALA A 40 12.04 11.98 6.75
CA ALA A 40 11.99 11.90 5.31
C ALA A 40 12.11 10.45 4.81
N ALA A 41 13.00 9.65 5.42
CA ALA A 41 13.12 8.22 5.16
C ALA A 41 11.82 7.48 5.47
N TRP A 42 11.21 7.74 6.63
CA TRP A 42 9.92 7.17 7.01
C TRP A 42 8.81 7.50 6.00
N ARG A 43 8.64 8.76 5.61
CA ARG A 43 7.65 9.15 4.60
C ARG A 43 7.89 8.48 3.24
N ARG A 44 9.14 8.16 2.90
CA ARG A 44 9.49 7.48 1.65
C ARG A 44 9.14 5.99 1.72
N LEU A 45 9.42 5.35 2.86
CA LEU A 45 8.97 3.99 3.14
C LEU A 45 7.43 3.90 3.15
N CYS A 46 6.74 4.83 3.81
CA CYS A 46 5.28 4.86 3.77
C CYS A 46 4.75 5.04 2.35
N ARG A 47 5.30 5.93 1.54
CA ARG A 47 4.85 6.05 0.14
C ARG A 47 5.06 4.79 -0.70
N GLU A 48 6.12 4.03 -0.42
CA GLU A 48 6.42 2.80 -1.16
C GLU A 48 5.61 1.59 -0.66
N TYR A 49 5.43 1.49 0.67
CA TYR A 49 4.96 0.27 1.33
C TYR A 49 3.66 0.44 2.09
N GLN A 50 3.26 1.67 2.43
CA GLN A 50 1.95 1.89 3.04
C GLN A 50 0.90 1.64 1.97
N PRO A 51 -0.04 0.72 2.20
CA PRO A 51 -1.15 0.55 1.30
C PRO A 51 -1.97 1.84 1.21
N ASP A 52 -2.50 2.12 0.02
CA ASP A 52 -3.12 3.39 -0.38
C ASP A 52 -4.36 3.81 0.45
N SER A 53 -4.86 2.91 1.31
CA SER A 53 -5.54 3.14 2.62
C SER A 53 -6.44 1.95 2.94
N ALA A 54 -6.62 1.61 4.23
CA ALA A 54 -7.64 0.63 4.65
C ALA A 54 -9.04 0.95 4.08
N ALA A 55 -9.36 2.23 3.90
CA ALA A 55 -10.60 2.68 3.27
C ALA A 55 -10.74 2.26 1.80
N ARG A 56 -9.65 2.23 1.01
CA ARG A 56 -9.67 1.70 -0.36
C ARG A 56 -9.89 0.19 -0.38
N TYR A 57 -9.33 -0.56 0.56
CA TYR A 57 -9.62 -1.98 0.70
C TYR A 57 -11.07 -2.22 1.06
N THR A 58 -11.61 -1.48 2.02
CA THR A 58 -13.02 -1.57 2.40
C THR A 58 -13.93 -1.21 1.24
N ALA A 59 -13.61 -0.16 0.48
CA ALA A 59 -14.36 0.22 -0.72
C ALA A 59 -14.33 -0.87 -1.79
N ALA A 60 -13.14 -1.40 -2.13
CA ALA A 60 -12.98 -2.48 -3.11
C ALA A 60 -13.73 -3.75 -2.67
N LEU A 61 -13.67 -4.11 -1.38
CA LEU A 61 -14.42 -5.24 -0.84
C LEU A 61 -15.94 -4.98 -0.88
N CYS A 62 -16.40 -3.77 -0.56
CA CYS A 62 -17.81 -3.39 -0.65
C CYS A 62 -18.34 -3.50 -2.09
N ASP A 63 -17.53 -3.13 -3.08
CA ASP A 63 -17.89 -3.24 -4.49
C ASP A 63 -17.94 -4.71 -4.95
N LEU A 64 -16.96 -5.53 -4.52
CA LEU A 64 -16.95 -6.97 -4.80
C LEU A 64 -18.15 -7.71 -4.20
N LEU A 65 -18.59 -7.30 -3.00
CA LEU A 65 -19.78 -7.86 -2.34
C LEU A 65 -21.10 -7.35 -2.93
N ARG A 66 -21.05 -6.38 -3.86
CA ARG A 66 -22.21 -5.79 -4.53
C ARG A 66 -22.07 -5.89 -6.06
N PRO A 67 -22.07 -7.12 -6.61
CA PRO A 67 -21.99 -7.31 -8.04
C PRO A 67 -23.17 -6.60 -8.75
N PRO A 68 -22.96 -5.96 -9.91
CA PRO A 68 -23.99 -5.16 -10.59
C PRO A 68 -25.10 -6.01 -11.25
N TRP A 69 -25.11 -7.32 -11.03
CA TRP A 69 -25.89 -8.26 -11.81
C TRP A 69 -27.34 -8.22 -11.34
N SER A 70 -28.28 -8.25 -12.29
CA SER A 70 -29.71 -8.27 -11.97
C SER A 70 -30.29 -9.67 -12.19
N PRO A 71 -31.25 -10.13 -11.38
CA PRO A 71 -32.01 -11.35 -11.67
C PRO A 71 -32.76 -11.32 -13.02
N ARG A 72 -32.90 -10.12 -13.61
CA ARG A 72 -33.57 -9.89 -14.90
C ARG A 72 -32.59 -9.76 -16.07
N GLU A 73 -31.30 -9.92 -15.83
CA GLU A 73 -30.26 -9.79 -16.83
C GLU A 73 -30.20 -11.01 -17.76
N THR A 74 -29.86 -10.80 -19.03
CA THR A 74 -29.65 -11.89 -19.99
C THR A 74 -28.26 -12.48 -19.82
N ALA A 75 -28.09 -13.77 -20.15
CA ALA A 75 -26.78 -14.43 -20.07
C ALA A 75 -25.68 -13.70 -20.88
N ALA A 76 -26.06 -13.08 -22.01
CA ALA A 76 -25.15 -12.32 -22.86
C ALA A 76 -24.68 -11.00 -22.22
N ALA A 77 -25.52 -10.34 -21.41
CA ALA A 77 -25.14 -9.14 -20.67
C ALA A 77 -24.39 -9.48 -19.37
N TRP A 78 -24.74 -10.61 -18.76
CA TRP A 78 -24.13 -11.10 -17.53
C TRP A 78 -22.66 -11.48 -17.67
N LEU A 79 -22.30 -12.19 -18.75
CA LEU A 79 -20.95 -12.78 -18.90
C LEU A 79 -19.81 -11.74 -18.88
N PRO A 80 -19.90 -10.58 -19.56
CA PRO A 80 -18.91 -9.51 -19.42
C PRO A 80 -18.80 -8.96 -17.98
N HIS A 81 -19.94 -8.76 -17.29
CA HIS A 81 -19.95 -8.29 -15.90
C HIS A 81 -19.35 -9.31 -14.93
N PHE A 82 -19.54 -10.60 -15.22
CA PHE A 82 -18.91 -11.69 -14.46
C PHE A 82 -17.39 -11.65 -14.59
N HIS A 83 -16.86 -11.60 -15.81
CA HIS A 83 -15.41 -11.54 -16.02
C HIS A 83 -14.77 -10.28 -15.44
N GLN A 84 -15.45 -9.14 -15.53
CA GLN A 84 -14.99 -7.91 -14.88
C GLN A 84 -14.90 -8.08 -13.36
N TRP A 85 -15.90 -8.69 -12.74
CA TRP A 85 -15.90 -8.99 -11.31
C TRP A 85 -14.80 -9.99 -10.94
N GLU A 86 -14.56 -11.04 -11.73
CA GLU A 86 -13.47 -12.01 -11.50
C GLU A 86 -12.09 -11.32 -11.49
N ASN A 87 -11.86 -10.40 -12.43
CA ASN A 87 -10.62 -9.63 -12.46
C ASN A 87 -10.45 -8.77 -11.20
N GLN A 88 -11.52 -8.12 -10.73
CA GLN A 88 -11.50 -7.33 -9.50
C GLN A 88 -11.22 -8.20 -8.26
N VAL A 89 -11.71 -9.44 -8.21
CA VAL A 89 -11.41 -10.40 -7.14
C VAL A 89 -9.92 -10.76 -7.15
N ALA A 90 -9.36 -11.05 -8.33
CA ALA A 90 -7.94 -11.37 -8.47
C ALA A 90 -7.04 -10.21 -8.02
N ASP A 91 -7.36 -8.98 -8.44
CA ASP A 91 -6.63 -7.78 -8.03
C ASP A 91 -6.70 -7.55 -6.51
N TYR A 92 -7.89 -7.73 -5.92
CA TYR A 92 -8.07 -7.64 -4.47
C TYR A 92 -7.22 -8.67 -3.71
N GLN A 93 -7.20 -9.93 -4.17
CA GLN A 93 -6.41 -10.99 -3.56
C GLN A 93 -4.90 -10.70 -3.63
N ILE A 94 -4.40 -10.24 -4.78
CA ILE A 94 -2.98 -9.86 -4.94
C ILE A 94 -2.61 -8.73 -3.98
N THR A 95 -3.53 -7.80 -3.73
CA THR A 95 -3.32 -6.67 -2.84
C THR A 95 -3.38 -7.07 -1.36
N LEU A 96 -4.02 -8.18 -1.01
CA LEU A 96 -4.20 -8.69 0.35
C LEU A 96 -3.02 -9.58 0.83
N PHE A 97 -2.29 -10.19 -0.11
CA PHE A 97 -1.16 -11.09 0.16
C PHE A 97 0.23 -10.50 -0.19
N ARG A 98 0.33 -9.18 -0.35
CA ARG A 98 1.61 -8.44 -0.46
C ARG A 98 2.07 -7.93 0.91
#